data_AF-A0A9W9HYY1-F1
#
_entry.id   AF-A0A9W9HYY1-F1
#
_cell.length_a   1.000
_cell.length_b   1.000
_cell.length_c   1.000
_cell.angle_alpha   90.00
_cell.angle_beta   90.00
_cell.angle_gamma   90.00
#
_symmetry.space_group_name_H-M   'P 1'
#
loop_
_entity.id
_entity.type
_entity.pdbx_description
1 polymer ?
#
loop_
_entity_poly.entity_id
_entity_poly.type
_entity_poly.pdbx_seq_one_letter_code
_entity_poly.pdbx_strand_id
1 'polypeptide(L)'
;MHFALKDLALLSLFALAVSGASKFANTCENIESSGTMIQAECQEYENGQSRLSSLDLNHCIRNQNGSLKCGKKLVLDLFYG
;
A
#
# COMPACT_ATOMS: atom_id res chain seq x y z
N MET A 1 -30.03 35.22 32.16
CA MET A 1 -30.20 34.20 31.09
C MET A 1 -28.81 33.85 30.59
N HIS A 2 -28.23 32.75 31.09
CA HIS A 2 -26.87 32.31 30.76
C HIS A 2 -27.00 30.99 29.99
N PHE A 3 -26.98 31.04 28.65
CA PHE A 3 -27.04 29.85 27.80
C PHE A 3 -25.68 29.14 27.87
N ALA A 4 -25.57 28.19 28.78
CA ALA A 4 -24.35 27.40 28.97
C ALA A 4 -24.20 26.36 27.85
N LEU A 5 -23.15 26.60 27.08
CA LEU A 5 -22.45 25.80 26.08
C LEU A 5 -22.13 24.36 26.55
N LYS A 6 -23.14 23.50 26.72
CA LYS A 6 -22.96 22.08 27.03
C LYS A 6 -24.00 21.29 26.26
N ASP A 7 -23.69 20.91 25.02
CA ASP A 7 -24.28 19.73 24.33
C ASP A 7 -23.81 19.69 22.87
N LEU A 8 -22.50 19.83 22.64
CA LEU A 8 -21.90 19.52 21.34
C LEU A 8 -20.68 18.62 21.51
N ALA A 9 -20.85 17.57 22.31
CA ALA A 9 -19.97 16.41 22.29
C ALA A 9 -20.79 15.22 21.77
N LEU A 10 -20.18 14.42 20.90
CA LEU A 10 -20.68 13.16 20.31
C LEU A 10 -21.30 13.27 18.91
N LEU A 11 -20.46 13.60 17.92
CA LEU A 11 -20.49 12.83 16.67
C LEU A 11 -19.12 12.17 16.49
N SER A 12 -19.01 10.97 17.05
CA SER A 12 -17.98 9.99 16.72
C SER A 12 -18.25 9.48 15.32
N LEU A 13 -17.29 9.64 14.41
CA LEU A 13 -16.97 8.60 13.45
C LEU A 13 -15.45 8.54 13.38
N PHE A 14 -14.89 7.56 14.11
CA PHE A 14 -13.54 7.08 13.90
C PHE A 14 -13.33 6.91 12.40
N ALA A 15 -12.50 7.76 11.80
CA ALA A 15 -11.88 7.42 10.54
C ALA A 15 -10.98 6.21 10.84
N LEU A 16 -11.50 5.01 10.60
CA LEU A 16 -10.66 3.82 10.46
C LEU A 16 -9.74 4.15 9.29
N ALA A 17 -8.51 4.55 9.62
CA ALA A 17 -7.44 4.61 8.66
C ALA A 17 -7.37 3.21 8.04
N VAL A 18 -7.79 3.09 6.78
CA VAL A 18 -7.52 1.92 5.96
C VAL A 18 -6.04 2.00 5.63
N SER A 19 -5.18 1.72 6.60
CA SER A 19 -3.78 1.43 6.38
C SER A 19 -3.73 0.01 5.85
N GLY A 20 -3.92 -0.12 4.53
CA GLY A 20 -3.38 -1.25 3.79
C GLY A 20 -1.86 -1.14 3.83
N ALA A 21 -1.26 -1.37 5.00
CA ALA A 21 0.18 -1.49 5.13
C ALA A 21 0.59 -2.67 4.25
N SER A 22 1.15 -2.34 3.10
CA SER A 22 1.62 -3.31 2.13
C SER A 22 2.61 -4.22 2.84
N LYS A 23 2.31 -5.52 2.95
CA LYS A 23 3.14 -6.48 3.71
C LYS A 23 4.62 -6.47 3.29
N PHE A 24 4.90 -6.12 2.02
CA PHE A 24 6.28 -6.01 1.52
C PHE A 24 7.06 -4.91 2.25
N ALA A 25 6.43 -3.78 2.62
CA ALA A 25 7.11 -2.69 3.30
C ALA A 25 7.60 -3.04 4.73
N ASN A 26 7.16 -4.18 5.28
CA ASN A 26 7.66 -4.66 6.57
C ASN A 26 9.02 -5.36 6.46
N THR A 27 9.37 -5.86 5.28
CA THR A 27 10.59 -6.64 5.02
C THR A 27 11.43 -6.03 3.92
N CYS A 28 11.09 -4.83 3.46
CA CYS A 28 11.82 -4.12 2.42
C CYS A 28 12.23 -2.73 2.89
N GLU A 29 13.42 -2.33 2.47
CA GLU A 29 14.03 -1.03 2.75
C GLU A 29 14.31 -0.29 1.42
N ASN A 30 14.70 0.99 1.49
CA ASN A 30 15.06 1.81 0.33
C ASN A 30 13.99 1.79 -0.77
N ILE A 31 12.72 1.95 -0.37
CA ILE A 31 11.58 1.90 -1.30
C ILE A 31 11.52 3.21 -2.09
N GLU A 32 11.77 3.12 -3.38
CA GLU A 32 11.74 4.24 -4.32
C GLU A 32 10.70 3.99 -5.41
N SER A 33 10.07 5.07 -5.88
CA SER A 33 9.10 5.03 -6.98
C SER A 33 9.47 6.02 -8.06
N SER A 34 9.50 5.57 -9.31
CA SER A 34 9.72 6.39 -10.49
C SER A 34 8.67 6.09 -11.55
N GLY A 35 7.73 7.02 -11.75
CA GLY A 35 6.59 6.83 -12.65
C GLY A 35 5.73 5.65 -12.22
N THR A 36 5.72 4.58 -13.01
CA THR A 36 5.01 3.32 -12.70
C THR A 36 5.91 2.24 -12.13
N MET A 37 7.22 2.47 -12.03
CA MET A 37 8.16 1.51 -11.46
C MET A 37 8.32 1.76 -9.96
N ILE A 38 8.23 0.70 -9.18
CA ILE A 38 8.68 0.68 -7.77
C ILE A 38 9.92 -0.20 -7.66
N GLN A 39 10.89 0.26 -6.89
CA GLN A 39 12.12 -0.45 -6.59
C GLN A 39 12.32 -0.48 -5.08
N ALA A 40 12.75 -1.63 -4.55
CA ALA A 40 12.99 -1.79 -3.12
C ALA A 40 14.01 -2.90 -2.86
N GLU A 41 14.73 -2.80 -1.74
CA GLU A 41 15.59 -3.87 -1.26
C GLU A 41 14.80 -4.73 -0.28
N CYS A 42 14.41 -5.93 -0.70
CA CYS A 42 13.53 -6.81 0.06
C CYS A 42 14.28 -8.02 0.62
N GLN A 43 13.94 -8.42 1.83
CA GLN A 43 14.49 -9.61 2.45
C GLN A 43 13.90 -10.89 1.83
N GLU A 44 14.77 -11.76 1.30
CA GLU A 44 14.42 -13.09 0.83
C GLU A 44 13.95 -13.99 1.99
N TYR A 45 12.91 -14.79 1.75
CA TYR A 45 12.37 -15.70 2.77
C TYR A 45 13.33 -16.84 3.13
N GLU A 46 14.12 -17.34 2.17
CA GLU A 46 14.93 -18.54 2.34
C GLU A 46 16.15 -18.33 3.23
N ASN A 47 16.82 -17.18 3.10
CA ASN A 47 18.13 -16.93 3.72
C ASN A 47 18.20 -15.58 4.47
N GLY A 48 17.15 -14.76 4.42
CA GLY A 48 17.12 -13.45 5.06
C GLY A 48 18.03 -12.41 4.40
N GLN A 49 18.53 -12.64 3.18
CA GLN A 49 19.36 -11.67 2.45
C GLN A 49 18.50 -10.59 1.79
N SER A 50 18.98 -9.35 1.81
CA SER A 50 18.34 -8.25 1.09
C SER A 50 18.67 -8.32 -0.40
N ARG A 51 17.64 -8.26 -1.25
CA ARG A 51 17.77 -8.18 -2.70
C ARG A 51 17.04 -6.98 -3.27
N LEU A 52 17.72 -6.28 -4.17
CA LEU A 52 17.11 -5.25 -4.97
C LEU A 52 16.10 -5.88 -5.95
N SER A 53 14.84 -5.48 -5.82
CA SER A 53 13.72 -5.95 -6.61
C SER A 53 12.98 -4.77 -7.23
N SER A 54 12.39 -4.97 -8.42
CA SER A 54 11.60 -3.96 -9.10
C SER A 54 10.27 -4.53 -9.59
N LEU A 55 9.25 -3.68 -9.63
CA LEU A 55 7.90 -4.04 -10.06
C LEU A 55 7.30 -2.89 -10.87
N ASP A 56 6.79 -3.20 -12.07
CA ASP A 56 5.97 -2.24 -12.83
C ASP A 56 4.51 -2.31 -12.36
N LEU A 57 4.04 -1.22 -11.76
CA LEU A 57 2.69 -1.08 -11.25
C LEU A 57 1.63 -1.15 -12.36
N ASN A 58 1.97 -0.95 -13.64
CA ASN A 58 1.04 -1.14 -14.75
C ASN A 58 0.49 -2.58 -14.83
N HIS A 59 1.22 -3.56 -14.30
CA HIS A 59 0.76 -4.95 -14.25
C HIS A 59 -0.20 -5.20 -13.09
N CYS A 60 -0.08 -4.44 -12.00
CA CYS A 60 -0.77 -4.69 -10.74
C CYS A 60 -1.88 -3.68 -10.44
N ILE A 61 -1.88 -2.52 -11.09
CA ILE A 61 -2.81 -1.42 -10.84
C ILE A 61 -3.36 -0.93 -12.18
N ARG A 62 -4.65 -0.65 -12.20
CA ARG A 62 -5.34 -0.05 -13.34
C ARG A 62 -6.16 1.14 -12.87
N ASN A 63 -6.24 2.16 -13.72
CA ASN A 63 -7.13 3.29 -13.48
C ASN A 63 -8.53 2.94 -14.01
N GLN A 64 -9.53 2.94 -13.13
CA GLN A 64 -10.94 2.80 -13.49
C GLN A 64 -11.67 4.09 -13.10
N ASN A 65 -11.90 4.95 -14.09
CA ASN A 65 -12.62 6.22 -13.96
C ASN A 65 -12.06 7.15 -12.85
N GLY A 66 -10.73 7.27 -12.77
CA GLY A 66 -10.06 8.10 -11.76
C GLY A 66 -9.82 7.39 -10.42
N SER A 67 -10.26 6.15 -10.28
CA SER A 67 -9.99 5.31 -9.11
C SER A 67 -8.96 4.23 -9.44
N LEU A 68 -7.84 4.21 -8.71
CA LEU A 68 -6.87 3.12 -8.80
C LEU A 68 -7.48 1.83 -8.24
N LYS A 69 -7.44 0.76 -9.03
CA LYS A 69 -7.89 -0.59 -8.68
C LYS A 69 -6.78 -1.58 -8.93
N CYS A 70 -6.73 -2.66 -8.16
CA CYS A 70 -5.81 -3.75 -8.48
C CYS A 70 -6.19 -4.40 -9.83
N GLY A 71 -5.17 -4.61 -10.67
CA GLY A 71 -5.21 -5.42 -11.87
C GLY A 71 -5.09 -6.92 -11.55
N LYS A 72 -5.46 -7.77 -12.51
CA LYS A 72 -5.53 -9.23 -12.32
C LYS A 72 -4.19 -9.97 -12.45
N LYS A 73 -3.04 -9.30 -12.45
CA LYS A 73 -1.73 -9.96 -12.56
C LYS A 73 -1.08 -10.17 -11.19
N LEU A 74 -1.75 -10.94 -10.34
CA LEU A 74 -1.09 -11.69 -9.26
C LEU A 74 -1.42 -13.16 -9.53
N VAL A 75 -0.39 -13.97 -9.83
CA VAL A 75 -0.29 -15.44 -9.66
C VAL A 75 0.52 -16.13 -10.77
N LEU A 76 0.71 -15.57 -11.99
CA LEU A 76 1.36 -16.32 -13.09
C LEU A 76 2.82 -15.95 -13.41
N ASP A 77 3.35 -14.80 -13.00
CA ASP A 77 4.71 -14.37 -13.39
C ASP A 77 5.80 -14.65 -12.32
N LEU A 78 5.44 -15.16 -11.14
CA LEU A 78 6.41 -15.48 -10.06
C LEU A 78 6.81 -16.96 -10.00
N PHE A 79 6.29 -17.80 -10.90
CA PHE A 79 6.60 -19.23 -10.99
C PHE A 79 7.18 -19.67 -12.35
N TYR A 80 7.33 -18.75 -13.31
CA TYR A 80 7.94 -19.01 -14.62
C TYR A 80 9.01 -17.95 -14.91
N GLY A 81 10.17 -18.16 -14.28
CA GLY A 81 11.42 -17.46 -14.54
C GLY A 81 12.55 -18.26 -13.91
#